data_AF-A0A098LHW7-F1
#
_entry.id   AF-A0A098LHW7-F1
#
_cell.length_a   1.000
_cell.length_b   1.000
_cell.length_c   1.000
_cell.angle_alpha   90.00
_cell.angle_beta   90.00
_cell.angle_gamma   90.00
#
_symmetry.space_group_name_H-M   'P 1'
#
loop_
_entity.id
_entity.type
_entity.pdbx_description
1 polymer ?
#
loop_
_entity_poly.entity_id
_entity_poly.type
_entity_poly.pdbx_seq_one_letter_code
_entity_poly.pdbx_strand_id
1 'polypeptide(L)'
;MKRKIVLIVFITISCVRALQAQDVNIPDSNFLKAILYSTDTNKDQKIQVAEAEAVTRLELRNANINDLTGIEAFINLDTLLVATNNLTVLDVSKNKKLKFLNCGVNKLSGIDISNNLELSTLVCNDNFLTSLDLSTADSLIELWCFNNYLNEIDLSKNTKLMMLTVVSNSIKNIDLSNNPSLIAFDCSSNRLSHLDLSNNLSLKGLGCSSNVLTHLDLSRNIDLEYVKCDDNQFEYLDFSHNRNIDSLYCRNMPSLRSICVPDIEFANAYYHKDITADWIDDCVLGINNDQKKTTINIFPNPSKDIVYLEHNSSWEIFDVYDKIVLSGSGFQLDLTNQPPGVYIIRITNENGQTYSQRLIKE
;
A
#
# COMPACT_ATOMS: atom_id res chain seq x y z
N MET A 1 34.10 85.50 44.79
CA MET A 1 33.38 84.51 43.95
C MET A 1 34.41 83.49 43.45
N LYS A 2 34.44 82.29 44.03
CA LYS A 2 35.43 81.24 43.76
C LYS A 2 34.82 80.12 42.90
N ARG A 3 35.61 79.69 41.92
CA ARG A 3 35.45 78.57 40.98
C ARG A 3 34.81 77.30 41.55
N LYS A 4 34.13 76.54 40.70
CA LYS A 4 34.33 75.09 40.53
C LYS A 4 33.81 74.65 39.15
N ILE A 5 34.73 74.32 38.26
CA ILE A 5 34.49 73.59 37.02
C ILE A 5 34.22 72.15 37.43
N VAL A 6 33.01 71.65 37.17
CA VAL A 6 32.64 70.25 37.38
C VAL A 6 32.91 69.53 36.07
N LEU A 7 33.99 68.74 36.04
CA LEU A 7 34.31 67.81 34.98
C LEU A 7 33.41 66.58 35.16
N ILE A 8 32.39 66.43 34.31
CA ILE A 8 31.52 65.24 34.32
C ILE A 8 32.22 64.17 33.47
N VAL A 9 32.85 63.21 34.14
CA VAL A 9 33.37 62.00 33.52
C VAL A 9 32.17 61.09 33.25
N PHE A 10 31.78 60.94 31.99
CA PHE A 10 30.89 59.87 31.56
C PHE A 10 31.66 58.55 31.65
N ILE A 11 31.47 57.82 32.75
CA ILE A 11 31.78 56.39 32.79
C ILE A 11 30.65 55.71 32.02
N THR A 12 30.86 55.49 30.73
CA THR A 12 30.09 54.50 30.00
C THR A 12 30.38 53.15 30.66
N ILE A 13 29.45 52.68 31.50
CA ILE A 13 29.36 51.26 31.80
C ILE A 13 28.98 50.61 30.48
N SER A 14 30.00 50.27 29.69
CA SER A 14 29.94 49.22 28.71
C SER A 14 29.54 47.98 29.49
N CYS A 15 28.23 47.78 29.62
CA CYS A 15 27.66 46.51 30.01
C CYS A 15 28.03 45.57 28.87
N VAL A 16 29.23 45.02 28.94
CA VAL A 16 29.60 43.81 28.22
C VAL A 16 28.60 42.80 28.74
N ARG A 17 27.47 42.65 28.04
CA ARG A 17 26.75 41.39 28.05
C ARG A 17 27.77 40.41 27.53
N ALA A 18 28.51 39.78 28.45
CA ALA A 18 29.11 38.51 28.16
C ALA A 18 27.94 37.69 27.63
N LEU A 19 27.95 37.36 26.33
CA LEU A 19 27.14 36.29 25.80
C LEU A 19 27.60 35.04 26.55
N GLN A 20 27.03 34.80 27.73
CA GLN A 20 27.07 33.47 28.30
C GLN A 20 26.13 32.68 27.42
N ALA A 21 26.72 31.90 26.54
CA ALA A 21 25.98 30.95 25.73
C ALA A 21 25.21 30.05 26.71
N GLN A 22 23.88 30.06 26.60
CA GLN A 22 23.01 29.35 27.52
C GLN A 22 23.22 27.85 27.33
N ASP A 23 23.51 27.11 28.40
CA ASP A 23 23.64 25.65 28.36
C ASP A 23 22.27 25.02 28.03
N VAL A 24 22.26 24.02 27.16
CA VAL A 24 21.08 23.19 26.86
C VAL A 24 20.92 22.16 27.98
N ASN A 25 19.68 22.01 28.48
CA ASN A 25 19.39 20.99 29.49
C ASN A 25 19.22 19.62 28.82
N ILE A 26 20.17 18.71 29.05
CA ILE A 26 20.19 17.36 28.49
C ILE A 26 20.32 16.34 29.63
N PRO A 27 19.20 15.88 30.21
CA PRO A 27 19.21 15.04 31.41
C PRO A 27 19.63 13.58 31.13
N ASP A 28 19.38 13.05 29.92
CA ASP A 28 19.81 11.71 29.54
C ASP A 28 21.31 11.71 29.22
N SER A 29 22.08 10.99 30.02
CA SER A 29 23.54 10.92 29.88
C SER A 29 23.99 10.17 28.62
N ASN A 30 23.18 9.25 28.11
CA ASN A 30 23.46 8.59 26.83
C ASN A 30 23.19 9.55 25.67
N PHE A 31 22.13 10.36 25.74
CA PHE A 31 21.88 11.40 24.74
C PHE A 31 23.03 12.42 24.73
N LEU A 32 23.38 12.98 25.90
CA LEU A 32 24.50 13.92 26.01
C LEU A 32 25.79 13.31 25.45
N LYS A 33 26.15 12.09 25.90
CA LYS A 33 27.34 11.39 25.42
C LYS A 33 27.34 11.17 23.90
N ALA A 34 26.18 10.88 23.31
CA ALA A 34 26.06 10.63 21.88
C ALA A 34 26.36 11.88 21.03
N ILE A 35 26.03 13.07 21.53
CA ILE A 35 26.21 14.34 20.78
C ILE A 35 27.46 15.13 21.17
N LEU A 36 28.04 14.88 22.34
CA LEU A 36 29.20 15.63 22.84
C LEU A 36 30.32 15.68 21.81
N TYR A 37 30.68 14.55 21.20
CA TYR A 37 31.80 14.51 20.26
C TYR A 37 31.58 15.36 19.00
N SER A 38 30.35 15.45 18.51
CA SER A 38 30.02 16.15 17.25
C SER A 38 29.57 17.59 17.44
N THR A 39 29.08 17.94 18.64
CA THR A 39 28.39 19.22 18.89
C THR A 39 29.17 20.13 19.83
N ASP A 40 29.91 19.60 20.81
CA ASP A 40 30.72 20.39 21.76
C ASP A 40 31.99 20.92 21.07
N THR A 41 31.88 22.12 20.50
CA THR A 41 32.94 22.76 19.72
C THR A 41 34.01 23.39 20.60
N ASN A 42 33.62 23.84 21.80
CA ASN A 42 34.50 24.52 22.74
C ASN A 42 35.19 23.53 23.73
N LYS A 43 34.76 22.26 23.75
CA LYS A 43 35.25 21.14 24.55
C LYS A 43 35.06 21.31 26.05
N ASP A 44 34.00 22.02 26.47
CA ASP A 44 33.67 22.24 27.88
C ASP A 44 32.78 21.14 28.48
N GLN A 45 32.52 20.07 27.72
CA GLN A 45 31.69 18.92 28.06
C GLN A 45 30.21 19.27 28.28
N LYS A 46 29.77 20.40 27.74
CA LYS A 46 28.37 20.79 27.68
C LYS A 46 28.02 21.15 26.24
N ILE A 47 26.72 21.30 26.01
CA ILE A 47 26.19 21.81 24.75
C ILE A 47 25.57 23.15 25.03
N GLN A 48 26.04 24.19 24.36
CA GLN A 48 25.35 25.49 24.40
C GLN A 48 24.34 25.64 23.27
N VAL A 49 23.35 26.52 23.48
CA VAL A 49 22.30 26.80 22.49
C VAL A 49 22.90 27.16 21.13
N ALA A 50 23.95 27.98 21.07
CA ALA A 50 24.59 28.35 19.81
C ALA A 50 25.21 27.15 19.06
N GLU A 51 25.71 26.15 19.80
CA GLU A 51 26.24 24.92 19.22
C GLU A 51 25.12 24.03 18.70
N ALA A 52 24.06 23.86 19.49
CA ALA A 52 22.86 23.13 19.08
C ALA A 52 22.19 23.75 17.83
N GLU A 53 22.10 25.08 17.76
CA GLU A 53 21.56 25.82 16.62
C GLU A 53 22.40 25.65 15.34
N ALA A 54 23.70 25.36 15.46
CA ALA A 54 24.58 25.14 14.31
C ALA A 54 24.42 23.74 13.68
N VAL A 55 23.81 22.80 14.40
CA VAL A 55 23.64 21.42 13.94
C VAL A 55 22.38 21.28 13.08
N THR A 56 22.55 20.71 11.88
CA THR A 56 21.45 20.40 10.96
C THR A 56 21.11 18.91 10.91
N ARG A 57 22.00 18.03 11.38
CA ARG A 57 21.83 16.58 11.37
C ARG A 57 22.29 15.95 12.67
N LEU A 58 21.45 15.10 13.26
CA LEU A 58 21.80 14.25 14.40
C LEU A 58 21.60 12.76 14.09
N GLU A 59 22.62 11.98 14.43
CA GLU A 59 22.60 10.52 14.36
C GLU A 59 22.75 9.90 15.74
N LEU A 60 21.65 9.38 16.27
CA LEU A 60 21.48 8.90 17.65
C LEU A 60 20.98 7.46 17.68
N ARG A 61 21.28 6.66 16.64
CA ARG A 61 20.79 5.29 16.51
C ARG A 61 21.50 4.35 17.49
N ASN A 62 20.76 3.42 18.11
CA ASN A 62 21.33 2.39 18.98
C ASN A 62 22.21 2.96 20.12
N ALA A 63 21.75 4.06 20.72
CA ALA A 63 22.48 4.77 21.77
C ALA A 63 21.94 4.51 23.18
N ASN A 64 20.91 3.67 23.31
CA ASN A 64 20.23 3.36 24.58
C ASN A 64 19.66 4.62 25.27
N ILE A 65 19.16 5.56 24.47
CA ILE A 65 18.56 6.81 24.92
C ILE A 65 17.12 6.54 25.39
N ASN A 66 16.74 7.11 26.52
CA ASN A 66 15.38 7.02 27.08
C ASN A 66 14.65 8.36 27.04
N ASP A 67 15.39 9.48 27.03
CA ASP A 67 14.85 10.83 27.03
C ASP A 67 15.63 11.73 26.07
N LEU A 68 14.91 12.41 25.17
CA LEU A 68 15.47 13.36 24.20
C LEU A 68 15.29 14.84 24.61
N THR A 69 14.91 15.12 25.87
CA THR A 69 14.87 16.48 26.40
C THR A 69 16.19 17.21 26.10
N GLY A 70 16.07 18.43 25.56
CA GLY A 70 17.18 19.23 25.01
C GLY A 70 17.18 19.28 23.48
N ILE A 71 16.50 18.35 22.80
CA ILE A 71 16.37 18.35 21.32
C ILE A 71 15.69 19.62 20.79
N GLU A 72 14.88 20.28 21.60
CA GLU A 72 14.19 21.53 21.28
C GLU A 72 15.14 22.71 20.99
N ALA A 73 16.39 22.65 21.46
CA ALA A 73 17.42 23.66 21.18
C ALA A 73 18.00 23.54 19.76
N PHE A 74 17.83 22.39 19.11
CA PHE A 74 18.37 22.11 17.79
C PHE A 74 17.41 22.58 16.68
N ILE A 75 17.12 23.89 16.65
CA ILE A 75 16.06 24.49 15.81
C ILE A 75 16.32 24.40 14.30
N ASN A 76 17.58 24.15 13.90
CA ASN A 76 17.98 24.05 12.50
C ASN A 76 18.11 22.61 11.99
N LEU A 77 17.68 21.60 12.77
CA LEU A 77 17.68 20.21 12.32
C LEU A 77 16.80 20.03 11.10
N ASP A 78 17.40 19.48 10.04
CA ASP A 78 16.71 18.92 8.88
C ASP A 78 16.63 17.39 8.96
N THR A 79 17.53 16.74 9.69
CA THR A 79 17.60 15.28 9.79
C THR A 79 17.79 14.82 11.23
N LEU A 80 16.88 13.98 11.74
CA LEU A 80 16.98 13.34 13.04
C LEU A 80 16.84 11.82 12.89
N LEU A 81 17.91 11.09 13.22
CA LEU A 81 17.94 9.62 13.24
C LEU A 81 18.06 9.13 14.69
N VAL A 82 16.97 8.72 15.30
CA VAL A 82 16.91 8.23 16.69
C VAL A 82 16.35 6.80 16.79
N ALA A 83 16.51 6.03 15.71
CA ALA A 83 16.05 4.64 15.68
C ALA A 83 16.76 3.73 16.68
N THR A 84 16.10 2.67 17.14
CA THR A 84 16.69 1.66 18.04
C THR A 84 17.10 2.27 19.38
N ASN A 85 16.13 2.85 20.08
CA ASN A 85 16.30 3.41 21.43
C ASN A 85 15.12 2.97 22.33
N ASN A 86 14.98 3.60 23.49
CA ASN A 86 13.95 3.29 24.48
C ASN A 86 12.96 4.44 24.67
N LEU A 87 12.81 5.33 23.68
CA LEU A 87 11.94 6.50 23.81
C LEU A 87 10.49 6.09 23.96
N THR A 88 9.83 6.60 25.00
CA THR A 88 8.37 6.50 25.18
C THR A 88 7.64 7.76 24.72
N VAL A 89 8.36 8.89 24.65
CA VAL A 89 7.89 10.19 24.17
C VAL A 89 8.98 10.79 23.26
N LEU A 90 8.55 11.47 22.21
CA LEU A 90 9.40 12.24 21.32
C LEU A 90 8.71 13.58 21.00
N ASP A 91 9.25 14.67 21.52
CA ASP A 91 8.79 16.03 21.19
C ASP A 91 9.74 16.64 20.16
N VAL A 92 9.25 16.83 18.94
CA VAL A 92 9.96 17.49 17.83
C VAL A 92 9.30 18.81 17.41
N SER A 93 8.45 19.38 18.28
CA SER A 93 7.62 20.55 17.96
C SER A 93 8.43 21.82 17.67
N LYS A 94 9.68 21.89 18.14
CA LYS A 94 10.60 23.02 17.86
C LYS A 94 11.51 22.79 16.66
N ASN A 95 11.65 21.55 16.19
CA ASN A 95 12.52 21.19 15.07
C ASN A 95 11.77 21.36 13.73
N LYS A 96 11.29 22.58 13.47
CA LYS A 96 10.35 22.89 12.36
C LYS A 96 10.93 22.68 10.96
N LYS A 97 12.26 22.65 10.84
CA LYS A 97 12.98 22.43 9.59
C LYS A 97 13.21 20.95 9.27
N LEU A 98 12.72 20.02 10.11
CA LEU A 98 12.88 18.60 9.89
C LEU A 98 12.25 18.18 8.56
N LYS A 99 13.07 17.52 7.73
CA LYS A 99 12.71 16.90 6.46
C LYS A 99 12.75 15.38 6.56
N PHE A 100 13.67 14.86 7.37
CA PHE A 100 13.85 13.43 7.59
C PHE A 100 13.80 13.11 9.08
N LEU A 101 12.82 12.30 9.49
CA LEU A 101 12.71 11.80 10.85
C LEU A 101 12.67 10.27 10.83
N ASN A 102 13.66 9.64 11.46
CA ASN A 102 13.61 8.22 11.77
C ASN A 102 13.61 8.00 13.28
N CYS A 103 12.46 7.59 13.80
CA CYS A 103 12.22 7.25 15.19
C CYS A 103 11.78 5.78 15.35
N GLY A 104 12.04 4.93 14.36
CA GLY A 104 11.65 3.52 14.39
C GLY A 104 12.34 2.71 15.49
N VAL A 105 11.79 1.55 15.86
CA VAL A 105 12.33 0.68 16.92
C VAL A 105 12.51 1.46 18.24
N ASN A 106 11.40 1.98 18.76
CA ASN A 106 11.30 2.65 20.05
C ASN A 106 10.07 2.10 20.80
N LYS A 107 9.57 2.84 21.79
CA LYS A 107 8.39 2.48 22.60
C LYS A 107 7.32 3.58 22.54
N LEU A 108 7.24 4.31 21.42
CA LEU A 108 6.33 5.43 21.25
C LEU A 108 4.89 4.92 21.14
N SER A 109 4.00 5.44 21.97
CA SER A 109 2.54 5.19 21.86
C SER A 109 1.83 6.21 20.97
N GLY A 110 2.49 7.34 20.70
CA GLY A 110 2.05 8.40 19.80
C GLY A 110 3.23 9.25 19.36
N ILE A 111 3.06 9.97 18.26
CA ILE A 111 4.02 10.96 17.77
C ILE A 111 3.26 12.15 17.19
N ASP A 112 3.64 13.36 17.61
CA ASP A 112 3.09 14.61 17.08
C ASP A 112 4.10 15.23 16.12
N ILE A 113 3.71 15.30 14.84
CA ILE A 113 4.49 15.94 13.77
C ILE A 113 3.82 17.21 13.22
N SER A 114 2.81 17.75 13.92
CA SER A 114 1.98 18.87 13.45
C SER A 114 2.77 20.15 13.15
N ASN A 115 3.96 20.30 13.73
CA ASN A 115 4.86 21.44 13.54
C ASN A 115 5.97 21.20 12.50
N ASN A 116 6.09 19.99 11.96
CA ASN A 116 7.16 19.59 11.03
C ASN A 116 6.66 19.62 9.58
N LEU A 117 6.21 20.80 9.12
CA LEU A 117 5.53 20.98 7.82
C LEU A 117 6.42 20.68 6.59
N GLU A 118 7.74 20.68 6.78
CA GLU A 118 8.72 20.34 5.74
C GLU A 118 9.06 18.84 5.69
N LEU A 119 8.45 18.01 6.55
CA LEU A 119 8.78 16.59 6.66
C LEU A 119 8.44 15.85 5.36
N SER A 120 9.47 15.32 4.69
CA SER A 120 9.35 14.54 3.45
C SER A 120 9.44 13.05 3.70
N THR A 121 10.15 12.61 4.74
CA THR A 121 10.30 11.20 5.09
C THR A 121 10.06 11.00 6.59
N LEU A 122 9.11 10.11 6.91
CA LEU A 122 8.83 9.66 8.26
C LEU A 122 9.00 8.15 8.36
N VAL A 123 9.95 7.74 9.21
CA VAL A 123 10.17 6.34 9.59
C VAL A 123 9.85 6.19 11.07
N CYS A 124 8.75 5.50 11.38
CA CYS A 124 8.22 5.29 12.72
C CYS A 124 7.80 3.83 12.97
N ASN A 125 8.38 2.90 12.20
CA ASN A 125 8.13 1.47 12.32
C ASN A 125 8.55 0.90 13.68
N ASP A 126 8.02 -0.27 14.06
CA ASP A 126 8.37 -0.98 15.29
C ASP A 126 8.22 -0.08 16.54
N ASN A 127 7.02 0.47 16.69
CA ASN A 127 6.60 1.24 17.86
C ASN A 127 5.25 0.69 18.35
N PHE A 128 4.58 1.43 19.24
CA PHE A 128 3.28 1.07 19.78
C PHE A 128 2.20 2.08 19.35
N LEU A 129 2.34 2.67 18.16
CA LEU A 129 1.41 3.69 17.66
C LEU A 129 0.03 3.08 17.43
N THR A 130 -0.99 3.69 18.04
CA THR A 130 -2.40 3.31 17.84
C THR A 130 -3.14 4.25 16.88
N SER A 131 -2.57 5.45 16.68
CA SER A 131 -3.00 6.46 15.71
C SER A 131 -1.78 7.21 15.20
N LEU A 132 -1.90 7.79 14.02
CA LEU A 132 -0.88 8.64 13.40
C LEU A 132 -1.58 9.75 12.62
N ASP A 133 -1.49 10.98 13.13
CA ASP A 133 -2.05 12.15 12.45
C ASP A 133 -1.05 12.70 11.42
N LEU A 134 -1.45 12.65 10.15
CA LEU A 134 -0.67 13.10 8.99
C LEU A 134 -1.33 14.31 8.29
N SER A 135 -2.34 14.92 8.91
CA SER A 135 -3.18 15.95 8.31
C SER A 135 -2.43 17.25 7.95
N THR A 136 -1.26 17.47 8.55
CA THR A 136 -0.37 18.62 8.26
C THR A 136 0.87 18.23 7.44
N ALA A 137 1.04 16.95 7.11
CA ALA A 137 2.23 16.40 6.47
C ALA A 137 2.12 16.44 4.93
N ASP A 138 1.72 17.57 4.36
CA ASP A 138 1.48 17.75 2.91
C ASP A 138 2.74 17.59 2.04
N SER A 139 3.91 17.66 2.66
CA SER A 139 5.22 17.48 2.02
C SER A 139 5.70 16.02 2.01
N LEU A 140 4.96 15.10 2.64
CA LEU A 140 5.38 13.71 2.84
C LEU A 140 5.44 12.96 1.50
N ILE A 141 6.60 12.36 1.25
CA ILE A 141 6.92 11.55 0.06
C ILE A 141 7.04 10.07 0.46
N GLU A 142 7.52 9.80 1.68
CA GLU A 142 7.83 8.46 2.15
C GLU A 142 7.36 8.24 3.59
N LEU A 143 6.57 7.19 3.79
CA LEU A 143 6.04 6.81 5.09
C LEU A 143 6.28 5.33 5.40
N TRP A 144 7.01 5.08 6.48
CA TRP A 144 7.29 3.75 6.99
C TRP A 144 6.74 3.62 8.41
N CYS A 145 5.55 3.04 8.55
CA CYS A 145 4.87 2.87 9.84
C CYS A 145 4.47 1.41 10.11
N PHE A 146 5.22 0.46 9.55
CA PHE A 146 4.99 -0.97 9.76
C PHE A 146 5.26 -1.40 11.21
N ASN A 147 4.71 -2.55 11.62
CA ASN A 147 4.82 -3.10 12.98
C ASN A 147 4.37 -2.07 14.05
N ASN A 148 3.12 -1.62 13.93
CA ASN A 148 2.45 -0.78 14.92
C ASN A 148 1.05 -1.36 15.22
N TYR A 149 0.20 -0.62 15.91
CA TYR A 149 -1.17 -1.01 16.24
C TYR A 149 -2.22 -0.11 15.58
N LEU A 150 -1.93 0.42 14.39
CA LEU A 150 -2.84 1.29 13.65
C LEU A 150 -4.06 0.49 13.15
N ASN A 151 -5.26 1.00 13.40
CA ASN A 151 -6.50 0.42 12.87
C ASN A 151 -7.03 1.15 11.63
N GLU A 152 -6.56 2.38 11.41
CA GLU A 152 -6.88 3.25 10.30
C GLU A 152 -5.70 4.19 10.04
N ILE A 153 -5.67 4.76 8.84
CA ILE A 153 -4.72 5.80 8.47
C ILE A 153 -5.39 6.72 7.43
N ASP A 154 -5.42 8.02 7.71
CA ASP A 154 -5.90 9.02 6.77
C ASP A 154 -4.71 9.58 5.97
N LEU A 155 -4.73 9.33 4.66
CA LEU A 155 -3.70 9.76 3.72
C LEU A 155 -4.20 10.82 2.73
N SER A 156 -5.41 11.37 2.97
CA SER A 156 -6.10 12.27 2.04
C SER A 156 -5.34 13.58 1.78
N LYS A 157 -4.44 13.98 2.69
CA LYS A 157 -3.60 15.19 2.56
C LYS A 157 -2.23 14.91 1.96
N ASN A 158 -1.75 13.67 2.01
CA ASN A 158 -0.40 13.30 1.60
C ASN A 158 -0.33 13.01 0.10
N THR A 159 -0.75 13.97 -0.72
CA THR A 159 -0.90 13.83 -2.19
C THR A 159 0.42 13.59 -2.95
N LYS A 160 1.56 13.88 -2.29
CA LYS A 160 2.92 13.67 -2.82
C LYS A 160 3.53 12.32 -2.45
N LEU A 161 2.80 11.47 -1.73
CA LEU A 161 3.31 10.20 -1.25
C LEU A 161 3.65 9.27 -2.43
N MET A 162 4.89 8.77 -2.42
CA MET A 162 5.45 7.87 -3.43
C MET A 162 5.75 6.48 -2.87
N MET A 163 6.10 6.40 -1.59
CA MET A 163 6.43 5.15 -0.90
C MET A 163 5.64 5.04 0.39
N LEU A 164 4.89 3.95 0.53
CA LEU A 164 4.04 3.69 1.68
C LEU A 164 4.19 2.24 2.15
N THR A 165 4.58 2.06 3.41
CA THR A 165 4.50 0.75 4.07
C THR A 165 3.74 0.86 5.39
N VAL A 166 2.66 0.09 5.48
CA VAL A 166 1.77 -0.04 6.64
C VAL A 166 1.71 -1.48 7.14
N VAL A 167 2.75 -2.27 6.83
CA VAL A 167 2.80 -3.72 7.11
C VAL A 167 2.58 -4.03 8.59
N SER A 168 1.93 -5.15 8.89
CA SER A 168 1.74 -5.62 10.28
C SER A 168 1.09 -4.57 11.18
N ASN A 169 -0.08 -4.10 10.76
CA ASN A 169 -0.97 -3.27 11.55
C ASN A 169 -2.33 -4.00 11.69
N SER A 170 -3.40 -3.28 12.00
CA SER A 170 -4.77 -3.83 12.08
C SER A 170 -5.74 -3.07 11.17
N ILE A 171 -5.24 -2.53 10.06
CA ILE A 171 -6.00 -1.69 9.13
C ILE A 171 -7.03 -2.54 8.39
N LYS A 172 -8.28 -2.08 8.36
CA LYS A 172 -9.40 -2.76 7.68
C LYS A 172 -9.75 -2.16 6.33
N ASN A 173 -9.57 -0.85 6.19
CA ASN A 173 -9.81 -0.09 4.98
C ASN A 173 -8.70 0.93 4.81
N ILE A 174 -8.29 1.16 3.57
CA ILE A 174 -7.34 2.21 3.22
C ILE A 174 -7.83 2.90 1.95
N ASP A 175 -7.91 4.22 1.98
CA ASP A 175 -8.26 5.04 0.81
C ASP A 175 -6.99 5.66 0.24
N LEU A 176 -6.66 5.29 -1.00
CA LEU A 176 -5.49 5.77 -1.73
C LEU A 176 -5.89 6.62 -2.95
N SER A 177 -7.15 7.04 -3.04
CA SER A 177 -7.68 7.82 -4.17
C SER A 177 -6.99 9.18 -4.35
N ASN A 178 -6.45 9.74 -3.26
CA ASN A 178 -5.73 11.02 -3.25
C ASN A 178 -4.20 10.86 -3.36
N ASN A 179 -3.67 9.65 -3.60
CA ASN A 179 -2.24 9.37 -3.65
C ASN A 179 -1.79 8.84 -5.05
N PRO A 180 -2.07 9.57 -6.16
CA PRO A 180 -1.82 9.07 -7.52
C PRO A 180 -0.33 8.87 -7.84
N SER A 181 0.56 9.50 -7.07
CA SER A 181 2.02 9.43 -7.24
C SER A 181 2.67 8.18 -6.60
N LEU A 182 1.88 7.27 -6.00
CA LEU A 182 2.42 6.07 -5.37
C LEU A 182 3.15 5.18 -6.38
N ILE A 183 4.40 4.83 -6.03
CA ILE A 183 5.28 3.96 -6.80
C ILE A 183 5.42 2.59 -6.11
N ALA A 184 5.52 2.58 -4.79
CA ALA A 184 5.61 1.36 -4.00
C ALA A 184 4.65 1.40 -2.81
N PHE A 185 3.85 0.36 -2.69
CA PHE A 185 2.88 0.23 -1.62
C PHE A 185 2.92 -1.18 -1.01
N ASP A 186 3.13 -1.25 0.30
CA ASP A 186 3.05 -2.50 1.04
C ASP A 186 2.07 -2.38 2.22
N CYS A 187 0.95 -3.10 2.12
CA CYS A 187 -0.06 -3.24 3.17
C CYS A 187 -0.16 -4.67 3.71
N SER A 188 0.89 -5.47 3.55
CA SER A 188 0.89 -6.86 3.99
C SER A 188 0.57 -7.00 5.48
N SER A 189 0.01 -8.14 5.90
CA SER A 189 -0.29 -8.45 7.30
C SER A 189 -1.23 -7.41 7.94
N ASN A 190 -2.35 -7.14 7.28
CA ASN A 190 -3.44 -6.30 7.79
C ASN A 190 -4.77 -7.09 7.77
N ARG A 191 -5.90 -6.39 7.77
CA ARG A 191 -7.25 -6.99 7.74
C ARG A 191 -8.07 -6.40 6.59
N LEU A 192 -7.42 -6.04 5.49
CA LEU A 192 -8.06 -5.46 4.32
C LEU A 192 -8.97 -6.51 3.66
N SER A 193 -10.22 -6.12 3.43
CA SER A 193 -11.19 -6.92 2.66
C SER A 193 -11.45 -6.37 1.26
N HIS A 194 -11.05 -5.13 1.03
CA HIS A 194 -11.11 -4.45 -0.25
C HIS A 194 -9.85 -3.59 -0.43
N LEU A 195 -9.39 -3.47 -1.67
CA LEU A 195 -8.27 -2.63 -2.04
C LEU A 195 -8.51 -2.08 -3.45
N ASP A 196 -8.73 -0.77 -3.53
CA ASP A 196 -8.87 -0.03 -4.78
C ASP A 196 -7.56 0.69 -5.09
N LEU A 197 -6.95 0.35 -6.23
CA LEU A 197 -5.71 0.96 -6.73
C LEU A 197 -5.90 1.64 -8.09
N SER A 198 -7.15 1.89 -8.50
CA SER A 198 -7.52 2.41 -9.82
C SER A 198 -6.98 3.81 -10.11
N ASN A 199 -6.61 4.58 -9.07
CA ASN A 199 -6.00 5.91 -9.20
C ASN A 199 -4.47 5.89 -9.06
N ASN A 200 -3.87 4.78 -8.65
CA ASN A 200 -2.42 4.67 -8.38
C ASN A 200 -1.69 4.14 -9.63
N LEU A 201 -1.80 4.87 -10.74
CA LEU A 201 -1.36 4.40 -12.06
C LEU A 201 0.17 4.26 -12.19
N SER A 202 0.93 4.94 -11.34
CA SER A 202 2.40 4.89 -11.32
C SER A 202 2.98 3.75 -10.46
N LEU A 203 2.11 2.86 -9.95
CA LEU A 203 2.52 1.79 -9.04
C LEU A 203 3.37 0.74 -9.76
N LYS A 204 4.57 0.51 -9.24
CA LYS A 204 5.54 -0.49 -9.71
C LYS A 204 5.68 -1.67 -8.78
N GLY A 205 5.52 -1.44 -7.47
CA GLY A 205 5.62 -2.49 -6.45
C GLY A 205 4.38 -2.54 -5.57
N LEU A 206 3.76 -3.72 -5.47
CA LEU A 206 2.62 -3.98 -4.61
C LEU A 206 2.88 -5.18 -3.68
N GLY A 207 2.84 -4.93 -2.38
CA GLY A 207 2.71 -5.95 -1.34
C GLY A 207 1.33 -5.86 -0.69
N CYS A 208 0.52 -6.92 -0.80
CA CYS A 208 -0.80 -7.00 -0.18
C CYS A 208 -1.04 -8.35 0.51
N SER A 209 0.04 -9.07 0.82
CA SER A 209 -0.02 -10.41 1.41
C SER A 209 -0.69 -10.44 2.79
N SER A 210 -1.16 -11.61 3.21
CA SER A 210 -1.69 -11.83 4.57
C SER A 210 -2.81 -10.83 4.91
N ASN A 211 -3.79 -10.72 4.02
CA ASN A 211 -5.03 -9.96 4.22
C ASN A 211 -6.24 -10.89 4.05
N VAL A 212 -7.44 -10.32 3.91
CA VAL A 212 -8.68 -11.08 3.65
C VAL A 212 -9.31 -10.63 2.33
N LEU A 213 -8.49 -10.27 1.35
CA LEU A 213 -8.94 -9.83 0.03
C LEU A 213 -9.52 -11.02 -0.75
N THR A 214 -10.69 -10.82 -1.34
CA THR A 214 -11.37 -11.80 -2.22
C THR A 214 -11.35 -11.38 -3.69
N HIS A 215 -11.07 -10.11 -3.96
CA HIS A 215 -10.95 -9.54 -5.30
C HIS A 215 -9.86 -8.47 -5.34
N LEU A 216 -9.16 -8.38 -6.47
CA LEU A 216 -8.12 -7.40 -6.71
C LEU A 216 -8.10 -7.07 -8.21
N ASP A 217 -8.45 -5.84 -8.55
CA ASP A 217 -8.38 -5.33 -9.92
C ASP A 217 -7.10 -4.51 -10.10
N LEU A 218 -6.20 -5.00 -10.95
CA LEU A 218 -4.95 -4.34 -11.31
C LEU A 218 -4.88 -3.98 -12.80
N SER A 219 -6.01 -4.03 -13.51
CA SER A 219 -6.09 -3.81 -14.96
C SER A 219 -5.54 -2.45 -15.41
N ARG A 220 -5.56 -1.46 -14.52
CA ARG A 220 -5.05 -0.10 -14.76
C ARG A 220 -3.61 0.11 -14.29
N ASN A 221 -3.05 -0.77 -13.47
CA ASN A 221 -1.70 -0.66 -12.91
C ASN A 221 -0.69 -1.37 -13.83
N ILE A 222 -0.63 -0.94 -15.09
CA ILE A 222 0.13 -1.61 -16.16
C ILE A 222 1.67 -1.54 -15.98
N ASP A 223 2.13 -0.63 -15.13
CA ASP A 223 3.56 -0.42 -14.81
C ASP A 223 4.06 -1.29 -13.64
N LEU A 224 3.22 -2.20 -13.11
CA LEU A 224 3.63 -3.13 -12.06
C LEU A 224 4.78 -4.03 -12.52
N GLU A 225 5.82 -4.06 -11.72
CA GLU A 225 7.04 -4.87 -11.88
C GLU A 225 7.09 -5.99 -10.82
N TYR A 226 6.55 -5.73 -9.62
CA TYR A 226 6.56 -6.66 -8.49
C TYR A 226 5.19 -6.73 -7.81
N VAL A 227 4.64 -7.93 -7.67
CA VAL A 227 3.38 -8.17 -6.95
C VAL A 227 3.52 -9.34 -5.98
N LYS A 228 3.24 -9.07 -4.71
CA LYS A 228 3.13 -10.08 -3.65
C LYS A 228 1.73 -10.04 -3.07
N CYS A 229 0.96 -11.10 -3.29
CA CYS A 229 -0.42 -11.22 -2.83
C CYS A 229 -0.69 -12.55 -2.11
N ASP A 230 0.38 -13.24 -1.68
CA ASP A 230 0.34 -14.47 -0.87
C ASP A 230 -0.64 -14.36 0.31
N ASP A 231 -1.20 -15.48 0.78
CA ASP A 231 -2.04 -15.56 1.99
C ASP A 231 -3.29 -14.64 1.96
N ASN A 232 -4.04 -14.67 0.85
CA ASN A 232 -5.35 -14.02 0.69
C ASN A 232 -6.48 -15.04 0.40
N GLN A 233 -7.67 -14.57 0.03
CA GLN A 233 -8.85 -15.39 -0.23
C GLN A 233 -9.33 -15.29 -1.70
N PHE A 234 -8.40 -15.09 -2.63
CA PHE A 234 -8.73 -15.01 -4.06
C PHE A 234 -9.15 -16.36 -4.63
N GLU A 235 -10.18 -16.35 -5.49
CA GLU A 235 -10.56 -17.50 -6.32
C GLU A 235 -9.98 -17.40 -7.74
N TYR A 236 -9.80 -16.17 -8.21
CA TYR A 236 -9.30 -15.82 -9.52
C TYR A 236 -8.48 -14.54 -9.44
N LEU A 237 -7.41 -14.46 -10.23
CA LEU A 237 -6.59 -13.27 -10.42
C LEU A 237 -6.34 -13.04 -11.90
N ASP A 238 -6.42 -11.78 -12.33
CA ASP A 238 -6.17 -11.37 -13.72
C ASP A 238 -4.97 -10.43 -13.78
N PHE A 239 -3.91 -10.89 -14.43
CA PHE A 239 -2.71 -10.11 -14.73
C PHE A 239 -2.48 -9.93 -16.25
N SER A 240 -3.48 -10.17 -17.10
CA SER A 240 -3.36 -10.03 -18.57
C SER A 240 -2.88 -8.65 -19.03
N HIS A 241 -3.19 -7.62 -18.24
CA HIS A 241 -2.82 -6.22 -18.51
C HIS A 241 -1.47 -5.82 -17.89
N ASN A 242 -0.89 -6.66 -17.02
CA ASN A 242 0.31 -6.34 -16.23
C ASN A 242 1.56 -7.01 -16.84
N ARG A 243 1.90 -6.62 -18.07
CA ARG A 243 2.97 -7.26 -18.86
C ARG A 243 4.39 -7.01 -18.36
N ASN A 244 4.56 -6.05 -17.46
CA ASN A 244 5.87 -5.66 -16.93
C ASN A 244 6.23 -6.39 -15.62
N ILE A 245 5.40 -7.32 -15.14
CA ILE A 245 5.66 -8.03 -13.88
C ILE A 245 6.85 -8.98 -14.07
N ASP A 246 7.96 -8.70 -13.39
CA ASP A 246 9.13 -9.56 -13.32
C ASP A 246 9.03 -10.60 -12.21
N SER A 247 8.21 -10.33 -11.19
CA SER A 247 8.08 -11.20 -10.01
C SER A 247 6.67 -11.17 -9.43
N LEU A 248 6.01 -12.33 -9.45
CA LEU A 248 4.65 -12.54 -8.95
C LEU A 248 4.62 -13.65 -7.89
N TYR A 249 4.07 -13.34 -6.73
CA TYR A 249 3.89 -14.29 -5.62
C TYR A 249 2.41 -14.40 -5.22
N CYS A 250 1.82 -15.55 -5.52
CA CYS A 250 0.42 -15.92 -5.32
C CYS A 250 0.28 -17.27 -4.59
N ARG A 251 0.90 -17.43 -3.41
CA ARG A 251 0.90 -18.69 -2.64
C ARG A 251 -0.06 -18.65 -1.46
N ASN A 252 -0.31 -19.83 -0.89
CA ASN A 252 -1.13 -20.06 0.30
C ASN A 252 -2.56 -19.51 0.18
N MET A 253 -3.19 -19.73 -0.97
CA MET A 253 -4.55 -19.34 -1.31
C MET A 253 -5.33 -20.58 -1.76
N PRO A 254 -5.88 -21.38 -0.82
CA PRO A 254 -6.49 -22.67 -1.12
C PRO A 254 -7.73 -22.59 -2.04
N SER A 255 -8.38 -21.42 -2.09
CA SER A 255 -9.51 -21.15 -2.97
C SER A 255 -9.11 -20.75 -4.39
N LEU A 256 -7.84 -20.41 -4.63
CA LEU A 256 -7.38 -19.94 -5.93
C LEU A 256 -7.41 -21.07 -6.95
N ARG A 257 -8.13 -20.85 -8.05
CA ARG A 257 -8.31 -21.83 -9.12
C ARG A 257 -7.53 -21.49 -10.36
N SER A 258 -7.51 -20.24 -10.76
CA SER A 258 -6.77 -19.81 -11.93
C SER A 258 -6.19 -18.43 -11.75
N ILE A 259 -5.05 -18.23 -12.41
CA ILE A 259 -4.39 -16.94 -12.53
C ILE A 259 -4.18 -16.71 -14.02
N CYS A 260 -4.81 -15.66 -14.53
CA CYS A 260 -4.61 -15.22 -15.88
C CYS A 260 -3.28 -14.44 -15.99
N VAL A 261 -2.47 -14.79 -16.99
CA VAL A 261 -1.17 -14.18 -17.26
C VAL A 261 -0.99 -13.99 -18.76
N PRO A 262 -0.18 -13.00 -19.21
CA PRO A 262 0.05 -12.75 -20.63
C PRO A 262 0.95 -13.80 -21.30
N ASP A 263 1.75 -14.54 -20.52
CA ASP A 263 2.68 -15.56 -21.01
C ASP A 263 2.83 -16.68 -19.97
N ILE A 264 2.31 -17.87 -20.30
CA ILE A 264 2.36 -19.05 -19.41
C ILE A 264 3.78 -19.63 -19.31
N GLU A 265 4.59 -19.58 -20.38
CA GLU A 265 5.96 -20.11 -20.34
C GLU A 265 6.81 -19.27 -19.39
N PHE A 266 6.70 -17.94 -19.49
CA PHE A 266 7.34 -17.02 -18.56
C PHE A 266 6.84 -17.23 -17.13
N ALA A 267 5.52 -17.32 -16.93
CA ALA A 267 4.94 -17.51 -15.60
C ALA A 267 5.44 -18.80 -14.92
N ASN A 268 5.59 -19.90 -15.67
CA ASN A 268 6.13 -21.15 -15.13
C ASN A 268 7.60 -21.05 -14.69
N ALA A 269 8.38 -20.17 -15.31
CA ALA A 269 9.80 -20.00 -14.99
C ALA A 269 10.04 -19.04 -13.81
N TYR A 270 9.21 -18.00 -13.67
CA TYR A 270 9.50 -16.86 -12.78
C TYR A 270 8.43 -16.60 -11.71
N TYR A 271 7.19 -17.05 -11.90
CA TYR A 271 6.11 -16.77 -10.96
C TYR A 271 5.86 -17.92 -9.99
N HIS A 272 5.32 -17.56 -8.83
CA HIS A 272 5.06 -18.50 -7.75
C HIS A 272 3.57 -18.55 -7.46
N LYS A 273 2.99 -19.75 -7.51
CA LYS A 273 1.59 -20.00 -7.15
C LYS A 273 1.45 -21.30 -6.38
N ASP A 274 0.27 -21.50 -5.79
CA ASP A 274 -0.11 -22.82 -5.28
C ASP A 274 -0.22 -23.85 -6.40
N ILE A 275 0.09 -25.10 -6.06
CA ILE A 275 -0.02 -26.23 -7.00
C ILE A 275 -1.46 -26.46 -7.49
N THR A 276 -2.45 -25.99 -6.74
CA THR A 276 -3.89 -26.16 -7.04
C THR A 276 -4.46 -25.12 -7.99
N ALA A 277 -3.73 -24.01 -8.22
CA ALA A 277 -4.15 -22.98 -9.16
C ALA A 277 -3.53 -23.26 -10.53
N ASP A 278 -4.22 -22.94 -11.62
CA ASP A 278 -3.70 -23.08 -12.99
C ASP A 278 -3.33 -21.72 -13.60
N TRP A 279 -2.29 -21.70 -14.44
CA TRP A 279 -2.03 -20.55 -15.30
C TRP A 279 -2.95 -20.61 -16.52
N ILE A 280 -3.58 -19.50 -16.87
CA ILE A 280 -4.39 -19.36 -18.10
C ILE A 280 -3.93 -18.13 -18.88
N ASP A 281 -4.04 -18.16 -20.21
CA ASP A 281 -3.70 -17.07 -21.13
C ASP A 281 -4.89 -16.62 -22.01
N ASP A 282 -5.96 -17.42 -22.07
CA ASP A 282 -7.25 -17.04 -22.66
C ASP A 282 -8.12 -16.32 -21.63
N CYS A 283 -7.74 -15.07 -21.32
CA CYS A 283 -8.29 -14.28 -20.22
C CYS A 283 -9.66 -13.63 -20.52
N VAL A 284 -10.44 -14.20 -21.43
CA VAL A 284 -11.76 -13.68 -21.79
C VAL A 284 -12.76 -14.01 -20.67
N LEU A 285 -13.16 -12.99 -19.91
CA LEU A 285 -14.32 -13.06 -19.00
C LEU A 285 -15.62 -13.20 -19.81
N GLY A 286 -15.89 -14.42 -20.26
CA GLY A 286 -17.09 -14.77 -20.98
C GLY A 286 -17.08 -16.24 -21.36
N ILE A 287 -17.63 -17.09 -20.49
CA ILE A 287 -17.96 -18.51 -20.71
C ILE A 287 -16.97 -19.22 -21.65
N ASN A 288 -15.88 -19.74 -21.08
CA ASN A 288 -15.14 -20.97 -21.43
C ASN A 288 -13.73 -20.80 -20.83
N ASN A 289 -13.18 -21.72 -20.06
CA ASN A 289 -12.86 -23.06 -20.53
C ASN A 289 -12.66 -24.01 -19.33
N ASP A 290 -13.75 -24.37 -18.66
CA ASP A 290 -13.73 -25.58 -17.84
C ASP A 290 -13.78 -26.78 -18.79
N GLN A 291 -12.60 -27.36 -18.98
CA GLN A 291 -12.31 -28.57 -19.73
C GLN A 291 -12.35 -28.40 -21.27
N LYS A 292 -11.44 -29.10 -21.94
CA LYS A 292 -11.76 -29.80 -23.20
C LYS A 292 -12.97 -30.70 -22.96
N LYS A 293 -14.16 -30.13 -22.78
CA LYS A 293 -15.43 -30.82 -22.89
C LYS A 293 -15.72 -30.81 -24.37
N THR A 294 -15.82 -31.99 -24.97
CA THR A 294 -16.39 -32.20 -26.29
C THR A 294 -17.68 -31.40 -26.41
N THR A 295 -17.62 -30.25 -27.08
CA THR A 295 -18.80 -29.43 -27.38
C THR A 295 -19.60 -30.17 -28.44
N ILE A 296 -20.89 -30.39 -28.19
CA ILE A 296 -21.82 -30.81 -29.25
C ILE A 296 -22.10 -29.57 -30.08
N ASN A 297 -21.64 -29.55 -31.34
CA ASN A 297 -21.86 -28.36 -32.16
C ASN A 297 -23.34 -28.24 -32.53
N ILE A 298 -23.87 -27.01 -32.39
CA ILE A 298 -25.18 -26.61 -32.91
C ILE A 298 -25.01 -25.66 -34.08
N PHE A 299 -25.75 -25.89 -35.16
CA PHE A 299 -25.66 -25.05 -36.34
C PHE A 299 -26.98 -25.03 -37.14
N PRO A 300 -27.34 -23.90 -37.77
CA PRO A 300 -26.73 -22.58 -37.57
C PRO A 300 -27.05 -22.02 -36.19
N ASN A 301 -26.14 -21.23 -35.62
CA ASN A 301 -26.35 -20.47 -34.40
C ASN A 301 -25.53 -19.17 -34.50
N PRO A 302 -26.14 -18.00 -34.77
CA PRO A 302 -27.59 -17.71 -34.76
C PRO A 302 -28.42 -18.47 -35.80
N SER A 303 -29.71 -18.71 -35.51
CA SER A 303 -30.68 -19.34 -36.43
C SER A 303 -31.95 -18.50 -36.58
N LYS A 304 -32.63 -18.63 -37.73
CA LYS A 304 -33.97 -18.06 -37.94
C LYS A 304 -35.06 -18.95 -37.38
N ASP A 305 -35.04 -20.24 -37.72
CA ASP A 305 -36.13 -21.15 -37.39
C ASP A 305 -35.63 -22.52 -36.93
N ILE A 306 -34.62 -23.11 -37.61
CA ILE A 306 -34.20 -24.49 -37.36
C ILE A 306 -32.73 -24.54 -36.94
N VAL A 307 -32.43 -25.31 -35.90
CA VAL A 307 -31.08 -25.59 -35.42
C VAL A 307 -30.84 -27.09 -35.49
N TYR A 308 -29.64 -27.49 -35.91
CA TYR A 308 -29.22 -28.88 -35.99
C TYR A 308 -28.13 -29.20 -34.98
N LEU A 309 -28.11 -30.44 -34.51
CA LEU A 309 -27.08 -31.04 -33.67
C LEU A 309 -26.26 -32.01 -34.51
N GLU A 310 -24.96 -32.13 -34.23
CA GLU A 310 -24.09 -33.10 -34.90
C GLU A 310 -24.50 -34.56 -34.67
N HIS A 311 -25.09 -34.84 -33.51
CA HIS A 311 -25.50 -36.17 -33.11
C HIS A 311 -26.92 -36.15 -32.53
N ASN A 312 -27.58 -37.30 -32.61
CA ASN A 312 -28.87 -37.48 -31.98
C ASN A 312 -28.72 -37.33 -30.46
N SER A 313 -29.51 -36.45 -29.84
CA SER A 313 -29.43 -36.18 -28.40
C SER A 313 -30.80 -35.76 -27.88
N SER A 314 -30.98 -35.88 -26.57
CA SER A 314 -32.12 -35.23 -25.91
C SER A 314 -31.73 -33.79 -25.56
N TRP A 315 -32.68 -32.86 -25.63
CA TRP A 315 -32.41 -31.45 -25.43
C TRP A 315 -33.56 -30.71 -24.77
N GLU A 316 -33.22 -29.67 -24.03
CA GLU A 316 -34.12 -28.75 -23.33
C GLU A 316 -33.66 -27.32 -23.62
N ILE A 317 -34.59 -26.42 -23.91
CA ILE A 317 -34.33 -25.00 -24.16
C ILE A 317 -34.96 -24.18 -23.06
N PHE A 318 -34.18 -23.29 -22.47
CA PHE A 318 -34.55 -22.40 -21.40
C PHE A 318 -34.52 -20.95 -21.90
N ASP A 319 -35.44 -20.13 -21.40
CA ASP A 319 -35.33 -18.68 -21.50
C ASP A 319 -34.29 -18.14 -20.51
N VAL A 320 -34.04 -16.84 -20.55
CA VAL A 320 -33.09 -16.15 -19.66
C VAL A 320 -33.52 -16.15 -18.18
N TYR A 321 -34.74 -16.61 -17.87
CA TYR A 321 -35.26 -16.75 -16.51
C TYR A 321 -35.28 -18.22 -16.04
N ASP A 322 -34.56 -19.10 -16.75
CA ASP A 322 -34.44 -20.54 -16.45
C ASP A 322 -35.76 -21.31 -16.57
N LYS A 323 -36.73 -20.80 -17.34
CA LYS A 323 -37.98 -21.52 -17.64
C LYS A 323 -37.82 -22.34 -18.90
N ILE A 324 -38.20 -23.61 -18.85
CA ILE A 324 -38.24 -24.49 -20.02
C ILE A 324 -39.27 -23.96 -21.03
N VAL A 325 -38.78 -23.66 -22.24
CA VAL A 325 -39.56 -23.15 -23.36
C VAL A 325 -39.89 -24.26 -24.35
N LEU A 326 -38.93 -25.16 -24.60
CA LEU A 326 -39.05 -26.30 -25.52
C LEU A 326 -38.23 -27.47 -24.98
N SER A 327 -38.65 -28.69 -25.25
CA SER A 327 -37.85 -29.90 -25.02
C SER A 327 -38.14 -30.93 -26.11
N GLY A 328 -37.18 -31.81 -26.35
CA GLY A 328 -37.30 -32.81 -27.39
C GLY A 328 -36.10 -33.75 -27.44
N SER A 329 -36.12 -34.63 -28.44
CA SER A 329 -35.00 -35.49 -28.78
C SER A 329 -34.88 -35.61 -30.28
N GLY A 330 -33.65 -35.70 -30.78
CA GLY A 330 -33.37 -35.67 -32.22
C GLY A 330 -32.07 -34.95 -32.54
N PHE A 331 -31.81 -34.80 -33.83
CA PHE A 331 -30.73 -33.96 -34.36
C PHE A 331 -31.22 -32.58 -34.84
N GLN A 332 -32.53 -32.31 -34.75
CA GLN A 332 -33.15 -31.08 -35.24
C GLN A 332 -34.02 -30.45 -34.14
N LEU A 333 -33.90 -29.14 -33.99
CA LEU A 333 -34.70 -28.31 -33.09
C LEU A 333 -35.45 -27.27 -33.92
N ASP A 334 -36.75 -27.15 -33.67
CA ASP A 334 -37.63 -26.20 -34.34
C ASP A 334 -37.98 -25.05 -33.38
N LEU A 335 -37.46 -23.87 -33.69
CA LEU A 335 -37.68 -22.62 -32.97
C LEU A 335 -38.69 -21.73 -33.69
N THR A 336 -39.36 -22.16 -34.77
CA THR A 336 -40.23 -21.31 -35.62
C THR A 336 -41.23 -20.49 -34.78
N ASN A 337 -41.79 -21.10 -33.74
CA ASN A 337 -42.80 -20.47 -32.88
C ASN A 337 -42.24 -19.67 -31.68
N GLN A 338 -40.93 -19.58 -31.55
CA GLN A 338 -40.28 -18.82 -30.47
C GLN A 338 -39.98 -17.38 -30.88
N PRO A 339 -40.07 -16.40 -29.98
CA PRO A 339 -39.67 -15.03 -30.29
C PRO A 339 -38.15 -14.94 -30.55
N PRO A 340 -37.68 -13.97 -31.36
CA PRO A 340 -36.27 -13.64 -31.44
C PRO A 340 -35.69 -13.34 -30.06
N GLY A 341 -34.48 -13.82 -29.79
CA GLY A 341 -33.87 -13.68 -28.48
C GLY A 341 -32.75 -14.67 -28.18
N VAL A 342 -32.21 -14.54 -26.97
CA VAL A 342 -31.17 -15.43 -26.45
C VAL A 342 -31.82 -16.50 -25.58
N TYR A 343 -31.47 -17.75 -25.87
CA TYR A 343 -31.90 -18.94 -25.15
C TYR A 343 -30.67 -19.70 -24.63
N ILE A 344 -30.88 -20.55 -23.63
CA ILE A 344 -29.90 -21.53 -23.18
C ILE A 344 -30.41 -22.90 -23.62
N ILE A 345 -29.59 -23.67 -24.34
CA ILE A 345 -29.90 -25.05 -24.67
C ILE A 345 -29.07 -25.99 -23.80
N ARG A 346 -29.72 -26.95 -23.16
CA ARG A 346 -29.11 -28.09 -22.47
C ARG A 346 -29.28 -29.34 -23.33
N ILE A 347 -28.20 -30.03 -23.65
CA ILE A 347 -28.18 -31.22 -24.49
C ILE A 347 -27.65 -32.38 -23.66
N THR A 348 -28.35 -33.51 -23.64
CA THR A 348 -27.95 -34.73 -22.96
C THR A 348 -27.68 -35.83 -23.99
N ASN A 349 -26.44 -36.31 -24.03
CA ASN A 349 -26.00 -37.36 -24.96
C ASN A 349 -26.47 -38.76 -24.51
N GLU A 350 -26.22 -39.78 -25.34
CA GLU A 350 -26.59 -41.18 -25.07
C GLU A 350 -25.92 -41.76 -23.81
N ASN A 351 -24.78 -41.18 -23.38
CA ASN A 351 -24.07 -41.57 -22.17
C ASN A 351 -24.61 -40.87 -20.90
N GLY A 352 -25.69 -40.08 -21.01
CA GLY A 352 -26.29 -39.34 -19.92
C GLY A 352 -25.52 -38.07 -19.51
N GLN A 353 -24.52 -37.64 -20.30
CA GLN A 353 -23.77 -36.42 -20.03
C GLN A 353 -24.51 -35.20 -20.59
N THR A 354 -24.66 -34.18 -19.75
CA THR A 354 -25.34 -32.92 -20.08
C THR A 354 -24.34 -31.82 -20.45
N TYR A 355 -24.62 -31.10 -21.53
CA TYR A 355 -23.88 -29.95 -22.05
C TYR A 355 -24.81 -28.76 -22.11
N SER A 356 -24.33 -27.54 -21.85
CA SER A 356 -25.15 -26.32 -21.98
C SER A 356 -24.43 -25.29 -22.84
N GLN A 357 -25.15 -24.64 -23.74
CA GLN A 357 -24.59 -23.59 -24.60
C GLN A 357 -25.62 -22.52 -24.93
N ARG A 358 -25.14 -21.35 -25.37
CA ARG A 358 -25.98 -20.23 -25.79
C ARG A 358 -26.56 -20.49 -27.18
N LEU A 359 -27.86 -20.28 -27.33
CA LEU A 359 -28.59 -20.38 -28.60
C LEU A 359 -29.23 -19.03 -28.94
N ILE A 360 -29.04 -18.54 -30.16
CA ILE A 360 -29.54 -17.24 -30.60
C ILE A 360 -30.57 -17.45 -31.72
N LYS A 361 -31.80 -16.96 -31.50
CA LYS A 361 -32.82 -16.84 -32.55
C LYS A 361 -32.88 -15.41 -33.07
N GLU A 362 -32.75 -15.24 -34.38
CA GLU A 362 -32.90 -13.96 -35.09
C GLU A 362 -34.36 -13.54 -35.32
#